data_AF-A0A6J6HZX7-F1
#
_entry.id   AF-A0A6J6HZX7-F1
#
_cell.length_a   1.000
_cell.length_b   1.000
_cell.length_c   1.000
_cell.angle_alpha   90.00
_cell.angle_beta   90.00
_cell.angle_gamma   90.00
#
_symmetry.space_group_name_H-M   'P 1'
#
loop_
_entity.id
_entity.type
_entity.pdbx_description
1 polymer ?
#
loop_
_entity_poly.entity_id
_entity_poly.type
_entity_poly.pdbx_seq_one_letter_code
_entity_poly.pdbx_strand_id
1 'polypeptide(L)'
;MSGVFSPTRAKIKERTLRTDKWWLEPAITFGVLFSFVIYATFRAFEGANYYKDHLISPFYSPCLSQACVPEATLFGWTPVSAQVFNFALSPALIILIFPLGFRMTCYYYRKAYYRAFWLSPPACAVAEPHTKYTGETRAPLILQNAHRWFFYAGLVFNVILTYDAVLAFKGKDGQWGAFSVGTIVLSLSAAMLWMYSLSCHTCRHTVGGRLKHFSKHPIRYKLWSWVSVLNHSHQKFAWYSLAAVAFADIYVRQVSTGAWTNYYFFS
;
A
#
# COMPACT_ATOMS: atom_id res chain seq x y z
N MET A 1 17.63 25.30 25.15
CA MET A 1 16.38 25.90 24.64
C MET A 1 16.45 25.89 23.13
N SER A 2 15.52 25.24 22.44
CA SER A 2 15.46 25.21 20.97
C SER A 2 14.10 25.73 20.49
N GLY A 3 14.05 26.27 19.27
CA GLY A 3 12.82 26.80 18.68
C GLY A 3 12.40 28.17 19.22
N VAL A 4 11.15 28.30 19.65
CA VAL A 4 10.54 29.56 20.13
C VAL A 4 11.12 30.09 21.44
N PHE A 5 11.96 29.31 22.12
CA PHE A 5 12.58 29.67 23.40
C PHE A 5 14.00 30.26 23.26
N SER A 6 14.40 30.70 22.05
CA SER A 6 15.69 31.36 21.80
C SER A 6 15.69 32.82 22.32
N PRO A 7 16.79 33.32 22.92
CA PRO A 7 16.83 34.62 23.62
C PRO A 7 16.50 35.86 22.76
N THR A 8 16.65 35.78 21.44
CA THR A 8 16.40 36.89 20.49
C THR A 8 15.04 36.83 19.80
N ARG A 9 14.18 35.86 20.15
CA ARG A 9 12.86 35.69 19.52
C ARG A 9 11.75 36.29 20.39
N ALA A 10 10.70 36.82 19.74
CA ALA A 10 9.52 37.34 20.43
C ALA A 10 8.94 36.28 21.40
N LYS A 11 8.68 36.68 22.64
CA LYS A 11 8.10 35.82 23.70
C LYS A 11 6.61 35.62 23.42
N ILE A 12 6.29 34.66 22.56
CA ILE A 12 4.92 34.24 22.27
C ILE A 12 4.54 33.16 23.28
N LYS A 13 3.44 33.37 24.03
CA LYS A 13 2.98 32.43 25.06
C LYS A 13 2.28 31.21 24.44
N GLU A 14 1.67 31.42 23.28
CA GLU A 14 0.90 30.44 22.52
C GLU A 14 1.82 29.40 21.88
N ARG A 15 1.44 28.13 21.96
CA ARG A 15 2.22 27.01 21.37
C ARG A 15 2.20 27.03 19.83
N THR A 16 1.18 27.64 19.23
CA THR A 16 1.08 27.90 17.79
C THR A 16 0.20 29.13 17.55
N LEU A 17 0.50 29.88 16.49
CA LEU A 17 -0.29 31.04 16.05
C LEU A 17 -1.35 30.68 15.00
N ARG A 18 -1.47 29.40 14.63
CA ARG A 18 -2.45 28.96 13.63
C ARG A 18 -3.85 28.99 14.22
N THR A 19 -4.76 29.66 13.52
CA THR A 19 -6.19 29.77 13.86
C THR A 19 -7.06 28.82 13.06
N ASP A 20 -6.52 28.18 12.02
CA ASP A 20 -7.23 27.24 11.17
C ASP A 20 -7.26 25.82 11.78
N LYS A 21 -8.06 24.92 11.19
CA LYS A 21 -8.21 23.52 11.65
C LYS A 21 -7.00 22.64 11.24
N TRP A 22 -5.80 23.05 11.62
CA TRP A 22 -4.54 22.39 11.28
C TRP A 22 -4.47 20.92 11.73
N TRP A 23 -5.25 20.54 12.74
CA TRP A 23 -5.31 19.18 13.29
C TRP A 23 -6.16 18.22 12.45
N LEU A 24 -6.99 18.74 11.54
CA LEU A 24 -7.97 17.92 10.81
C LEU A 24 -7.29 16.90 9.88
N GLU A 25 -6.29 17.33 9.09
CA GLU A 25 -5.55 16.44 8.20
C GLU A 25 -4.87 15.28 8.95
N PRO A 26 -4.07 15.51 10.02
CA PRO A 26 -3.46 14.40 10.77
C PRO A 26 -4.51 13.53 11.49
N ALA A 27 -5.63 14.10 11.96
CA ALA A 27 -6.69 13.31 12.59
C ALA A 27 -7.41 12.37 11.60
N ILE A 28 -7.74 12.85 10.40
CA ILE A 28 -8.31 12.01 9.33
C ILE A 28 -7.31 10.92 8.94
N THR A 29 -6.04 11.30 8.77
CA THR A 29 -4.96 10.37 8.42
C THR A 29 -4.83 9.27 9.49
N PHE A 30 -4.85 9.64 10.78
CA PHE A 30 -4.84 8.70 11.89
C PHE A 30 -6.04 7.76 11.80
N GLY A 31 -7.25 8.30 11.68
CA GLY A 31 -8.49 7.50 11.63
C GLY A 31 -8.48 6.46 10.51
N VAL A 32 -8.15 6.86 9.28
CA VAL A 32 -8.14 5.96 8.12
C VAL A 32 -7.03 4.91 8.22
N LEU A 33 -5.82 5.30 8.62
CA LEU A 33 -4.71 4.34 8.73
C LEU A 33 -4.91 3.39 9.91
N PHE A 34 -5.44 3.88 11.04
CA PHE A 34 -5.75 3.05 12.20
C PHE A 34 -6.86 2.04 11.90
N SER A 35 -7.95 2.48 11.26
CA SER A 35 -9.02 1.56 10.83
C SER A 35 -8.52 0.53 9.82
N PHE A 36 -7.65 0.95 8.88
CA PHE A 36 -7.04 0.03 7.93
C PHE A 36 -6.14 -0.98 8.62
N VAL A 37 -5.34 -0.58 9.62
CA VAL A 37 -4.51 -1.51 10.41
C VAL A 37 -5.37 -2.52 11.15
N ILE A 38 -6.44 -2.08 11.85
CA ILE A 38 -7.37 -2.99 12.53
C ILE A 38 -7.95 -4.00 11.53
N TYR A 39 -8.44 -3.50 10.39
CA TYR A 39 -9.03 -4.35 9.37
C TYR A 39 -8.01 -5.34 8.78
N ALA A 40 -6.82 -4.86 8.42
CA ALA A 40 -5.76 -5.69 7.86
C ALA A 40 -5.25 -6.72 8.87
N THR A 41 -5.17 -6.39 10.16
CA THR A 41 -4.85 -7.35 11.21
C THR A 41 -5.94 -8.41 11.32
N PHE A 42 -7.22 -8.03 11.36
CA PHE A 42 -8.32 -8.99 11.35
C PHE A 42 -8.23 -9.93 10.14
N ARG A 43 -8.07 -9.37 8.94
CA ARG A 43 -7.92 -10.14 7.70
C ARG A 43 -6.66 -10.99 7.70
N ALA A 44 -5.57 -10.56 8.33
CA ALA A 44 -4.35 -11.35 8.41
C ALA A 44 -4.59 -12.65 9.19
N PHE A 45 -5.45 -12.65 10.22
CA PHE A 45 -5.74 -13.83 11.04
C PHE A 45 -6.99 -14.61 10.63
N GLU A 46 -7.89 -14.04 9.83
CA GLU A 46 -9.14 -14.70 9.42
C GLU A 46 -8.91 -16.03 8.69
N GLY A 47 -7.91 -16.11 7.80
CA GLY A 47 -7.54 -17.35 7.11
C GLY A 47 -8.61 -17.93 6.18
N ALA A 48 -9.70 -17.21 5.93
CA ALA A 48 -10.89 -17.66 5.21
C ALA A 48 -11.51 -16.53 4.37
N ASN A 49 -12.52 -16.86 3.56
CA ASN A 49 -13.30 -15.92 2.77
C ASN A 49 -12.45 -15.01 1.87
N TYR A 50 -11.39 -15.56 1.27
CA TYR A 50 -10.42 -14.80 0.45
C TYR A 50 -10.48 -15.16 -1.04
N TYR A 51 -11.31 -16.13 -1.41
CA TYR A 51 -11.48 -16.59 -2.78
C TYR A 51 -12.94 -16.92 -3.08
N LYS A 52 -13.43 -16.54 -4.27
CA LYS A 52 -14.73 -16.97 -4.82
C LYS A 52 -14.76 -16.74 -6.33
N ASP A 53 -15.11 -17.77 -7.10
CA ASP A 53 -15.37 -17.68 -8.55
C ASP A 53 -14.30 -16.86 -9.32
N HIS A 54 -13.02 -17.25 -9.17
CA HIS A 54 -11.83 -16.58 -9.73
C HIS A 54 -11.54 -15.15 -9.22
N LEU A 55 -12.27 -14.67 -8.23
CA LEU A 55 -11.93 -13.47 -7.47
C LEU A 55 -11.08 -13.87 -6.28
N ILE A 56 -9.82 -13.43 -6.26
CA ILE A 56 -8.93 -13.59 -5.11
C ILE A 56 -8.70 -12.25 -4.42
N SER A 57 -8.71 -12.25 -3.10
CA SER A 57 -8.39 -11.07 -2.31
C SER A 57 -6.92 -10.67 -2.50
N PRO A 58 -6.62 -9.36 -2.68
CA PRO A 58 -5.26 -8.89 -2.76
C PRO A 58 -4.46 -9.06 -1.45
N PHE A 59 -5.12 -9.34 -0.31
CA PHE A 59 -4.44 -9.61 0.96
C PHE A 59 -3.96 -11.07 1.09
N TYR A 60 -4.42 -11.94 0.19
CA TYR A 60 -4.09 -13.36 0.18
C TYR A 60 -3.36 -13.80 -1.08
N SER A 61 -3.12 -12.89 -2.03
CA SER A 61 -2.43 -13.18 -3.28
C SER A 61 -0.98 -12.67 -3.34
N PRO A 62 -0.01 -13.49 -3.79
CA PRO A 62 -0.16 -14.91 -4.14
C PRO A 62 -0.39 -15.76 -2.89
N CYS A 63 -1.21 -16.80 -3.00
CA CYS A 63 -1.41 -17.74 -1.91
C CYS A 63 -0.29 -18.78 -1.92
N LEU A 64 0.70 -18.62 -1.04
CA LEU A 64 1.95 -19.42 -1.01
C LEU A 64 1.91 -20.61 -0.04
N SER A 65 0.78 -20.84 0.65
CA SER A 65 0.63 -21.89 1.66
C SER A 65 -0.12 -23.09 1.10
N GLN A 66 0.24 -24.29 1.54
CA GLN A 66 -0.54 -25.52 1.26
C GLN A 66 -1.94 -25.50 1.89
N ALA A 67 -2.22 -24.58 2.82
CA ALA A 67 -3.56 -24.36 3.38
C ALA A 67 -4.49 -23.57 2.44
N CYS A 68 -3.97 -23.05 1.33
CA CYS A 68 -4.75 -22.29 0.35
C CYS A 68 -5.70 -23.22 -0.43
N VAL A 69 -6.86 -22.68 -0.85
CA VAL A 69 -7.68 -23.37 -1.85
C VAL A 69 -6.88 -23.51 -3.16
N PRO A 70 -6.93 -24.66 -3.86
CA PRO A 70 -6.08 -24.92 -5.02
C PRO A 70 -6.14 -23.83 -6.09
N GLU A 71 -7.33 -23.29 -6.33
CA GLU A 71 -7.59 -22.27 -7.35
C GLU A 71 -7.04 -20.88 -7.00
N ALA A 72 -6.76 -20.62 -5.72
CA ALA A 72 -6.15 -19.38 -5.25
C ALA A 72 -4.62 -19.40 -5.29
N THR A 73 -4.01 -20.55 -5.61
CA THR A 73 -2.56 -20.69 -5.68
C THR A 73 -2.03 -20.25 -7.04
N LEU A 74 -0.83 -19.68 -7.05
CA LEU A 74 -0.17 -19.31 -8.30
C LEU A 74 0.45 -20.56 -8.94
N PHE A 75 -0.25 -21.16 -9.92
CA PHE A 75 0.19 -22.38 -10.62
C PHE A 75 0.46 -23.58 -9.70
N GLY A 76 -0.27 -23.71 -8.59
CA GLY A 76 -0.05 -24.78 -7.61
C GLY A 76 1.20 -24.59 -6.74
N TRP A 77 1.94 -23.49 -6.91
CA TRP A 77 3.18 -23.25 -6.19
C TRP A 77 2.92 -22.83 -4.74
N THR A 78 3.13 -23.77 -3.82
CA THR A 78 2.89 -23.60 -2.38
C THR A 78 4.15 -23.97 -1.57
N PRO A 79 5.17 -23.09 -1.55
CA PRO A 79 6.44 -23.38 -0.89
C PRO A 79 6.34 -23.43 0.65
N VAL A 80 5.25 -22.94 1.24
CA VAL A 80 5.04 -22.92 2.69
C VAL A 80 4.08 -24.03 3.09
N SER A 81 4.47 -24.83 4.08
CA SER A 81 3.61 -25.88 4.64
C SER A 81 2.34 -25.31 5.26
N ALA A 82 1.25 -26.09 5.26
CA ALA A 82 -0.03 -25.68 5.86
C ALA A 82 0.09 -25.41 7.37
N GLN A 83 1.08 -26.01 8.02
CA GLN A 83 1.43 -25.81 9.42
C GLN A 83 2.86 -25.31 9.49
N VAL A 84 3.07 -24.16 10.15
CA VAL A 84 4.39 -23.59 10.40
C VAL A 84 4.59 -23.61 11.92
N PHE A 85 5.60 -24.33 12.41
CA PHE A 85 5.84 -24.56 13.84
C PHE A 85 4.62 -25.14 14.60
N ASN A 86 3.87 -26.07 14.00
CA ASN A 86 2.63 -26.65 14.53
C ASN A 86 1.46 -25.66 14.73
N PHE A 87 1.55 -24.46 14.17
CA PHE A 87 0.44 -23.51 14.11
C PHE A 87 -0.07 -23.36 12.67
N ALA A 88 -1.40 -23.33 12.51
CA ALA A 88 -2.03 -22.97 11.26
C ALA A 88 -1.82 -21.47 11.03
N LEU A 89 -0.83 -21.12 10.20
CA LEU A 89 -0.57 -19.73 9.84
C LEU A 89 -1.45 -19.34 8.66
N SER A 90 -2.26 -18.30 8.83
CA SER A 90 -3.05 -17.73 7.73
C SER A 90 -2.14 -17.35 6.56
N PRO A 91 -2.49 -17.70 5.30
CA PRO A 91 -1.65 -17.41 4.14
C PRO A 91 -1.31 -15.92 3.99
N ALA A 92 -2.21 -15.03 4.41
CA ALA A 92 -2.02 -13.59 4.35
C ALA A 92 -0.78 -13.12 5.16
N LEU A 93 -0.48 -13.74 6.30
CA LEU A 93 0.66 -13.34 7.14
C LEU A 93 2.01 -13.53 6.46
N ILE A 94 2.10 -14.48 5.51
CA ILE A 94 3.31 -14.76 4.75
C ILE A 94 3.64 -13.59 3.81
N ILE A 95 2.62 -13.03 3.17
CA ILE A 95 2.81 -12.07 2.09
C ILE A 95 2.62 -10.61 2.52
N LEU A 96 1.78 -10.34 3.54
CA LEU A 96 1.44 -8.97 3.95
C LEU A 96 2.63 -8.13 4.44
N ILE A 97 3.73 -8.76 4.86
CA ILE A 97 4.97 -8.05 5.23
C ILE A 97 5.54 -7.23 4.08
N PHE A 98 5.39 -7.67 2.83
CA PHE A 98 5.90 -6.97 1.66
C PHE A 98 5.12 -5.70 1.31
N PRO A 99 3.78 -5.71 1.11
CA PRO A 99 3.02 -4.50 0.86
C PRO A 99 2.98 -3.57 2.07
N LEU A 100 2.98 -4.13 3.30
CA LEU A 100 3.12 -3.31 4.52
C LEU A 100 4.48 -2.63 4.54
N GLY A 101 5.57 -3.37 4.34
CA GLY A 101 6.92 -2.84 4.27
C GLY A 101 7.07 -1.78 3.18
N PHE A 102 6.49 -2.01 2.00
CA PHE A 102 6.52 -1.04 0.90
C PHE A 102 5.83 0.28 1.26
N ARG A 103 4.68 0.24 1.95
CA ARG A 103 4.00 1.44 2.44
C ARG A 103 4.73 2.07 3.62
N MET A 104 5.08 1.30 4.64
CA MET A 104 5.69 1.79 5.88
C MET A 104 7.07 2.41 5.66
N THR A 105 7.81 1.96 4.65
CA THR A 105 9.13 2.52 4.31
C THR A 105 9.06 3.70 3.33
N CYS A 106 7.90 3.94 2.71
CA CYS A 106 7.70 5.03 1.76
C CYS A 106 7.82 6.39 2.44
N TYR A 107 8.60 7.30 1.85
CA TYR A 107 8.78 8.66 2.36
C TYR A 107 7.45 9.40 2.58
N TYR A 108 6.49 9.21 1.68
CA TYR A 108 5.16 9.82 1.82
C TYR A 108 4.41 9.29 3.05
N TYR A 109 4.31 7.97 3.19
CA TYR A 109 3.63 7.37 4.34
C TYR A 109 4.35 7.68 5.64
N ARG A 110 5.68 7.72 5.64
CA ARG A 110 6.49 8.19 6.78
C ARG A 110 6.07 9.56 7.26
N LYS A 111 5.98 10.52 6.35
CA LYS A 111 5.44 11.84 6.65
C LYS A 111 4.02 11.75 7.21
N ALA A 112 3.15 10.95 6.61
CA ALA A 112 1.75 10.81 7.05
C ALA A 112 1.65 10.25 8.49
N TYR A 113 2.30 9.13 8.80
CA TYR A 113 2.18 8.54 10.13
C TYR A 113 3.03 9.26 11.19
N TYR A 114 4.15 9.90 10.84
CA TYR A 114 4.87 10.77 11.80
C TYR A 114 4.01 11.98 12.20
N ARG A 115 3.23 12.53 11.27
CA ARG A 115 2.30 13.63 11.58
C ARG A 115 1.09 13.18 12.36
N ALA A 116 0.51 12.05 11.99
CA ALA A 116 -0.75 11.56 12.54
C ALA A 116 -0.59 10.85 13.90
N PHE A 117 0.47 10.05 14.08
CA PHE A 117 0.68 9.24 15.29
C PHE A 117 1.75 9.82 16.22
N TRP A 118 2.83 10.40 15.68
CA TRP A 118 3.93 10.99 16.48
C TRP A 118 3.85 12.51 16.62
N LEU A 119 2.93 13.18 15.92
CA LEU A 119 2.83 14.64 15.94
C LEU A 119 4.19 15.33 15.68
N SER A 120 5.00 14.83 14.74
CA SER A 120 6.39 15.30 14.51
C SER A 120 6.63 15.85 13.10
N PRO A 121 6.58 17.19 12.93
CA PRO A 121 5.58 18.08 13.53
C PRO A 121 4.21 17.88 12.85
N PRO A 122 3.07 18.02 13.56
CA PRO A 122 1.76 17.63 13.03
C PRO A 122 1.32 18.50 11.85
N ALA A 123 1.74 19.76 11.82
CA ALA A 123 1.51 20.67 10.70
C ALA A 123 2.60 21.76 10.65
N CYS A 124 2.69 22.47 9.53
CA CYS A 124 3.57 23.64 9.42
C CYS A 124 3.21 24.66 10.52
N ALA A 125 4.22 25.30 11.12
CA ALA A 125 4.08 26.25 12.22
C ALA A 125 3.37 25.72 13.49
N VAL A 126 3.28 24.40 13.66
CA VAL A 126 2.84 23.75 14.90
C VAL A 126 4.03 22.98 15.46
N ALA A 127 4.48 23.35 16.65
CA ALA A 127 5.64 22.71 17.27
C ALA A 127 5.36 21.25 17.61
N GLU A 128 6.35 20.38 17.39
CA GLU A 128 6.27 18.99 17.82
C GLU A 128 6.33 18.88 19.36
N PRO A 129 5.66 17.89 19.96
CA PRO A 129 5.73 17.67 21.41
C PRO A 129 7.04 17.01 21.84
N HIS A 130 7.79 16.43 20.89
CA HIS A 130 9.04 15.73 21.16
C HIS A 130 10.20 16.69 21.43
N THR A 131 11.00 16.40 22.45
CA THR A 131 12.16 17.22 22.86
C THR A 131 13.48 16.74 22.25
N LYS A 132 13.52 15.50 21.76
CA LYS A 132 14.70 14.85 21.17
C LYS A 132 14.32 14.10 19.90
N TYR A 133 15.08 14.32 18.84
CA TYR A 133 15.01 13.55 17.61
C TYR A 133 16.18 12.55 17.58
N THR A 134 15.88 11.26 17.57
CA THR A 134 16.89 10.19 17.61
C THR A 134 17.42 9.78 16.23
N GLY A 135 16.88 10.36 15.16
CA GLY A 135 17.28 10.08 13.78
C GLY A 135 16.73 8.76 13.22
N GLU A 136 16.70 8.68 11.89
CA GLU A 136 16.29 7.47 11.15
C GLU A 136 17.41 6.41 11.07
N THR A 137 18.57 6.66 11.66
CA THR A 137 19.74 5.76 11.62
C THR A 137 19.79 4.74 12.74
N ARG A 138 18.88 4.82 13.72
CA ARG A 138 18.77 3.86 14.84
C ARG A 138 17.65 2.86 14.61
N ALA A 139 17.84 1.63 15.10
CA ALA A 139 16.77 0.64 15.15
C ALA A 139 15.60 1.14 16.02
N PRO A 140 14.33 0.92 15.62
CA PRO A 140 13.86 0.21 14.42
C PRO A 140 13.76 1.09 13.15
N LEU A 141 13.98 2.40 13.24
CA LEU A 141 13.80 3.35 12.14
C LEU A 141 14.78 3.14 10.98
N ILE A 142 15.89 2.42 11.16
CA ILE A 142 16.80 2.08 10.06
C ILE A 142 16.15 1.28 8.92
N LEU A 143 15.10 0.50 9.22
CA LEU A 143 14.34 -0.27 8.23
C LEU A 143 13.66 0.64 7.18
N GLN A 144 13.46 1.91 7.52
CA GLN A 144 12.93 2.93 6.64
C GLN A 144 13.78 3.16 5.38
N ASN A 145 15.08 2.81 5.42
CA ASN A 145 15.98 2.88 4.28
C ASN A 145 15.81 1.69 3.30
N ALA A 146 15.08 0.65 3.69
CA ALA A 146 14.86 -0.55 2.87
C ALA A 146 13.78 -0.36 1.78
N HIS A 147 13.21 0.84 1.64
CA HIS A 147 12.13 1.11 0.68
C HIS A 147 12.45 0.69 -0.75
N ARG A 148 13.72 0.85 -1.16
CA ARG A 148 14.16 0.42 -2.49
C ARG A 148 13.98 -1.08 -2.74
N TRP A 149 14.18 -1.91 -1.72
CA TRP A 149 14.02 -3.37 -1.84
C TRP A 149 12.54 -3.76 -1.85
N PHE A 150 11.75 -3.15 -0.95
CA PHE A 150 10.31 -3.34 -0.94
C PHE A 150 9.63 -2.85 -2.24
N PHE A 151 10.17 -1.83 -2.90
CA PHE A 151 9.69 -1.39 -4.20
C PHE A 151 9.80 -2.50 -5.26
N TYR A 152 10.95 -3.20 -5.34
CA TYR A 152 11.11 -4.29 -6.29
C TYR A 152 10.19 -5.47 -5.97
N ALA A 153 10.05 -5.83 -4.69
CA ALA A 153 9.06 -6.83 -4.28
C ALA A 153 7.64 -6.38 -4.67
N GLY A 154 7.28 -5.12 -4.40
CA GLY A 154 5.99 -4.54 -4.76
C GLY A 154 5.69 -4.57 -6.27
N LEU A 155 6.70 -4.41 -7.13
CA LEU A 155 6.52 -4.58 -8.58
C LEU A 155 6.16 -6.02 -8.96
N VAL A 156 6.77 -7.02 -8.31
CA VAL A 156 6.41 -8.43 -8.52
C VAL A 156 4.96 -8.68 -8.07
N PHE A 157 4.57 -8.18 -6.90
CA PHE A 157 3.18 -8.26 -6.44
C PHE A 157 2.21 -7.57 -7.39
N ASN A 158 2.55 -6.40 -7.93
CA ASN A 158 1.70 -5.74 -8.92
C ASN A 158 1.47 -6.61 -10.17
N VAL A 159 2.49 -7.32 -10.65
CA VAL A 159 2.34 -8.26 -11.77
C VAL A 159 1.40 -9.41 -11.39
N ILE A 160 1.59 -10.02 -10.22
CA ILE A 160 0.74 -11.12 -9.74
C ILE A 160 -0.71 -10.66 -9.59
N LEU A 161 -0.95 -9.53 -8.92
CA LEU A 161 -2.30 -8.98 -8.73
C LEU A 161 -2.95 -8.55 -10.05
N THR A 162 -2.15 -8.18 -11.06
CA THR A 162 -2.67 -7.94 -12.42
C THR A 162 -3.06 -9.23 -13.09
N TYR A 163 -2.26 -10.29 -12.94
CA TYR A 163 -2.61 -11.62 -13.43
C TYR A 163 -3.90 -12.13 -12.78
N ASP A 164 -4.07 -11.94 -11.48
CA ASP A 164 -5.33 -12.26 -10.79
C ASP A 164 -6.51 -11.44 -11.29
N ALA A 165 -6.30 -10.13 -11.52
CA ALA A 165 -7.32 -9.28 -12.12
C ALA A 165 -7.72 -9.74 -13.54
N VAL A 166 -6.78 -10.31 -14.31
CA VAL A 166 -7.08 -10.94 -15.60
C VAL A 166 -7.82 -12.26 -15.41
N LEU A 167 -7.42 -13.11 -14.45
CA LEU A 167 -8.11 -14.35 -14.14
C LEU A 167 -9.56 -14.13 -13.69
N ALA A 168 -9.86 -13.01 -13.05
CA ALA A 168 -11.21 -12.63 -12.68
C ALA A 168 -12.19 -12.59 -13.87
N PHE A 169 -11.69 -12.43 -15.11
CA PHE A 169 -12.51 -12.46 -16.32
C PHE A 169 -12.92 -13.88 -16.76
N LYS A 170 -12.63 -14.89 -15.95
CA LYS A 170 -13.18 -16.23 -16.09
C LYS A 170 -14.54 -16.32 -15.40
N GLY A 171 -15.52 -16.91 -16.06
CA GLY A 171 -16.83 -17.22 -15.52
C GLY A 171 -16.75 -18.31 -14.47
N LYS A 172 -17.89 -18.63 -13.84
CA LYS A 172 -17.97 -19.68 -12.80
C LYS A 172 -17.50 -21.05 -13.29
N ASP A 173 -17.72 -21.33 -14.57
CA ASP A 173 -17.35 -22.61 -15.20
C ASP A 173 -15.96 -22.54 -15.88
N GLY A 174 -15.21 -21.45 -15.65
CA GLY A 174 -13.85 -21.26 -16.16
C GLY A 174 -13.75 -20.70 -17.58
N GLN A 175 -14.87 -20.39 -18.24
CA GLN A 175 -14.91 -19.78 -19.57
C GLN A 175 -14.40 -18.33 -19.54
N TRP A 176 -13.66 -17.93 -20.56
CA TRP A 176 -13.19 -16.54 -20.70
C TRP A 176 -14.30 -15.64 -21.23
N GLY A 177 -14.22 -14.36 -20.88
CA GLY A 177 -15.15 -13.33 -21.35
C GLY A 177 -16.18 -12.91 -20.31
N ALA A 178 -16.13 -13.49 -19.11
CA ALA A 178 -16.97 -13.07 -18.01
C ALA A 178 -16.56 -11.66 -17.58
N PHE A 179 -17.53 -10.77 -17.47
CA PHE A 179 -17.34 -9.42 -16.95
C PHE A 179 -18.30 -9.22 -15.80
N SER A 180 -17.77 -8.96 -14.62
CA SER A 180 -18.56 -8.79 -13.39
C SER A 180 -18.14 -7.55 -12.61
N VAL A 181 -18.95 -7.15 -11.64
CA VAL A 181 -18.56 -6.08 -10.71
C VAL A 181 -17.22 -6.43 -10.04
N GLY A 182 -17.00 -7.70 -9.67
CA GLY A 182 -15.72 -8.18 -9.13
C GLY A 182 -14.53 -7.97 -10.07
N THR A 183 -14.69 -8.18 -11.39
CA THR A 183 -13.62 -7.91 -12.37
C THR A 183 -13.23 -6.45 -12.40
N ILE A 184 -14.21 -5.54 -12.32
CA ILE A 184 -13.96 -4.09 -12.29
C ILE A 184 -13.22 -3.72 -11.01
N VAL A 185 -13.65 -4.26 -9.87
CA VAL A 185 -13.03 -3.97 -8.56
C VAL A 185 -11.58 -4.43 -8.51
N LEU A 186 -11.28 -5.66 -8.95
CA LEU A 186 -9.91 -6.19 -8.96
C LEU A 186 -9.04 -5.45 -9.98
N SER A 187 -9.56 -5.16 -11.17
CA SER A 187 -8.84 -4.40 -12.20
C SER A 187 -8.51 -2.98 -11.74
N LEU A 188 -9.47 -2.29 -11.11
CA LEU A 188 -9.26 -0.95 -10.57
C LEU A 188 -8.23 -0.97 -9.43
N SER A 189 -8.30 -1.96 -8.55
CA SER A 189 -7.30 -2.16 -7.49
C SER A 189 -5.90 -2.36 -8.07
N ALA A 190 -5.73 -3.28 -9.02
CA ALA A 190 -4.46 -3.53 -9.69
C ALA A 190 -3.93 -2.27 -10.41
N ALA A 191 -4.80 -1.54 -11.13
CA ALA A 191 -4.44 -0.30 -11.79
C ALA A 191 -3.98 0.78 -10.80
N MET A 192 -4.70 0.97 -9.68
CA MET A 192 -4.30 1.94 -8.66
C MET A 192 -2.99 1.57 -7.97
N LEU A 193 -2.72 0.27 -7.75
CA LEU A 193 -1.44 -0.22 -7.24
C LEU A 193 -0.29 0.02 -8.23
N TRP A 194 -0.53 -0.14 -9.54
CA TRP A 194 0.44 0.26 -10.58
C TRP A 194 0.72 1.75 -10.54
N MET A 195 -0.32 2.59 -10.49
CA MET A 195 -0.16 4.04 -10.43
C MET A 195 0.61 4.47 -9.19
N TYR A 196 0.40 3.82 -8.04
CA TYR A 196 1.18 4.06 -6.83
C TYR A 196 2.66 3.71 -7.01
N SER A 197 2.97 2.53 -7.56
CA SER A 197 4.36 2.10 -7.80
C SER A 197 5.07 2.96 -8.86
N LEU A 198 4.42 3.24 -9.99
CA LEU A 198 4.99 3.99 -11.11
C LEU A 198 5.14 5.49 -10.80
N SER A 199 4.37 6.04 -9.87
CA SER A 199 4.55 7.41 -9.40
C SER A 199 5.62 7.56 -8.31
N CYS A 200 6.24 6.47 -7.85
CA CYS A 200 7.20 6.52 -6.74
C CYS A 200 8.53 7.22 -7.13
N HIS A 201 9.17 7.89 -6.15
CA HIS A 201 10.52 8.43 -6.32
C HIS A 201 11.55 7.34 -6.66
N THR A 202 11.41 6.15 -6.09
CA THR A 202 12.27 4.99 -6.41
C THR A 202 12.14 4.59 -7.87
N CYS A 203 10.94 4.61 -8.44
CA CYS A 203 10.71 4.36 -9.87
C CYS A 203 11.42 5.43 -10.72
N ARG A 204 11.20 6.72 -10.40
CA ARG A 204 11.86 7.84 -11.08
C ARG A 204 13.38 7.71 -11.08
N HIS A 205 13.96 7.40 -9.92
CA HIS A 205 15.39 7.19 -9.77
C HIS A 205 15.88 5.96 -10.54
N THR A 206 15.11 4.87 -10.58
CA THR A 206 15.47 3.65 -11.31
C THR A 206 15.51 3.88 -12.83
N VAL A 207 14.60 4.70 -13.36
CA VAL A 207 14.50 5.00 -14.80
C VAL A 207 15.59 5.99 -15.25
N GLY A 208 15.85 7.06 -14.47
CA GLY A 208 16.71 8.17 -14.92
C GLY A 208 17.90 8.51 -14.03
N GLY A 209 18.02 7.95 -12.83
CA GLY A 209 18.95 8.43 -11.79
C GLY A 209 20.45 8.27 -12.09
N ARG A 210 20.83 7.44 -13.07
CA ARG A 210 22.23 7.22 -13.48
C ARG A 210 22.57 7.78 -14.86
N LEU A 211 21.66 8.54 -15.47
CA LEU A 211 21.88 9.12 -16.80
C LEU A 211 22.81 10.32 -16.67
N LYS A 212 23.98 10.24 -17.32
CA LYS A 212 24.90 11.39 -17.43
C LYS A 212 24.52 12.31 -18.59
N HIS A 213 23.90 11.79 -19.65
CA HIS A 213 23.54 12.53 -20.86
C HIS A 213 22.13 12.14 -21.32
N PHE A 214 21.18 13.08 -21.35
CA PHE A 214 19.81 12.79 -21.80
C PHE A 214 19.69 12.67 -23.33
N SER A 215 20.51 13.41 -24.08
CA SER A 215 20.52 13.38 -25.55
C SER A 215 20.87 12.01 -26.13
N LYS A 216 21.75 11.25 -25.47
CA LYS A 216 22.14 9.89 -25.88
C LYS A 216 21.17 8.79 -25.43
N HIS A 217 20.19 9.12 -24.60
CA HIS A 217 19.23 8.17 -24.03
C HIS A 217 17.77 8.69 -24.13
N PRO A 218 17.27 8.98 -25.34
CA PRO A 218 15.97 9.64 -25.53
C PRO A 218 14.79 8.83 -24.97
N ILE A 219 14.83 7.50 -25.08
CA ILE A 219 13.77 6.62 -24.54
C ILE A 219 13.71 6.71 -23.01
N ARG A 220 14.86 6.58 -22.33
CA ARG A 220 14.90 6.66 -20.86
C ARG A 220 14.56 8.06 -20.36
N TYR A 221 14.98 9.11 -21.07
CA TYR A 221 14.58 10.48 -20.77
C TYR A 221 13.07 10.67 -20.90
N LYS A 222 12.44 10.13 -21.95
CA LYS A 222 10.98 10.16 -22.14
C LYS A 222 10.27 9.44 -20.98
N LEU A 223 10.66 8.20 -20.67
CA LEU A 223 10.09 7.46 -19.53
C LEU A 223 10.28 8.19 -18.21
N TRP A 224 11.47 8.75 -17.95
CA TRP A 224 11.73 9.53 -16.75
C TRP A 224 10.84 10.78 -16.68
N SER A 225 10.57 11.43 -17.82
CA SER A 225 9.68 12.60 -17.88
C SER A 225 8.24 12.22 -17.53
N TRP A 226 7.72 11.13 -18.09
CA TRP A 226 6.39 10.60 -17.73
C TRP A 226 6.28 10.26 -16.24
N VAL A 227 7.25 9.51 -15.71
CA VAL A 227 7.30 9.16 -14.28
C VAL A 227 7.43 10.42 -13.42
N SER A 228 8.15 11.44 -13.87
CA SER A 228 8.28 12.72 -13.15
C SER A 228 6.94 13.45 -13.04
N VAL A 229 6.12 13.43 -14.09
CA VAL A 229 4.76 13.99 -14.07
C VAL A 229 3.86 13.21 -13.10
N LEU A 230 3.87 11.87 -13.16
CA LEU A 230 3.10 11.03 -12.25
C LEU A 230 3.53 11.22 -10.79
N ASN A 231 4.82 11.41 -10.55
CA ASN A 231 5.39 11.55 -9.22
C ASN A 231 4.84 12.75 -8.43
N HIS A 232 4.45 13.84 -9.09
CA HIS A 232 3.77 14.96 -8.43
C HIS A 232 2.45 14.56 -7.77
N SER A 233 1.79 13.52 -8.28
CA SER A 233 0.54 12.99 -7.74
C SER A 233 0.72 11.72 -6.90
N HIS A 234 1.96 11.35 -6.54
CA HIS A 234 2.24 10.12 -5.79
C HIS A 234 1.44 10.02 -4.48
N GLN A 235 1.31 11.14 -3.75
CA GLN A 235 0.49 11.20 -2.54
C GLN A 235 -0.98 10.83 -2.83
N LYS A 236 -1.55 11.27 -3.95
CA LYS A 236 -2.94 10.92 -4.32
C LYS A 236 -3.07 9.43 -4.62
N PHE A 237 -2.15 8.89 -5.41
CA PHE A 237 -2.14 7.46 -5.74
C PHE A 237 -1.88 6.56 -4.53
N ALA A 238 -1.16 7.05 -3.51
CA ALA A 238 -1.01 6.32 -2.25
C ALA A 238 -2.38 6.11 -1.57
N TRP A 239 -3.21 7.15 -1.47
CA TRP A 239 -4.56 7.02 -0.89
C TRP A 239 -5.52 6.24 -1.79
N TYR A 240 -5.53 6.51 -3.09
CA TYR A 240 -6.41 5.80 -4.02
C TYR A 240 -6.10 4.29 -4.05
N SER A 241 -4.81 3.92 -4.06
CA SER A 241 -4.43 2.51 -4.00
C SER A 241 -4.76 1.86 -2.66
N LEU A 242 -4.63 2.58 -1.54
CA LEU A 242 -5.04 2.08 -0.22
C LEU A 242 -6.55 1.83 -0.15
N ALA A 243 -7.34 2.77 -0.65
CA ALA A 243 -8.79 2.64 -0.70
C ALA A 243 -9.22 1.51 -1.64
N ALA A 244 -8.64 1.45 -2.84
CA ALA A 244 -8.98 0.42 -3.84
C ALA A 244 -8.60 -0.99 -3.37
N VAL A 245 -7.44 -1.17 -2.73
CA VAL A 245 -7.03 -2.49 -2.23
C VAL A 245 -7.87 -2.93 -1.02
N ALA A 246 -8.20 -2.00 -0.12
CA ALA A 246 -9.09 -2.28 1.01
C ALA A 246 -10.48 -2.68 0.51
N PHE A 247 -11.03 -1.92 -0.44
CA PHE A 247 -12.32 -2.20 -1.02
C PHE A 247 -12.34 -3.52 -1.79
N ALA A 248 -11.27 -3.85 -2.52
CA ALA A 248 -11.15 -5.12 -3.22
C ALA A 248 -11.16 -6.31 -2.26
N ASP A 249 -10.41 -6.27 -1.15
CA ASP A 249 -10.44 -7.32 -0.12
C ASP A 249 -11.84 -7.44 0.52
N ILE A 250 -12.45 -6.31 0.90
CA ILE A 250 -13.82 -6.29 1.43
C ILE A 250 -14.79 -6.90 0.43
N TYR A 251 -14.74 -6.49 -0.83
CA TYR A 251 -15.64 -6.97 -1.87
C TYR A 251 -15.53 -8.48 -2.04
N VAL A 252 -14.32 -9.02 -2.21
CA VAL A 252 -14.11 -10.47 -2.35
C VAL A 252 -14.58 -11.20 -1.11
N ARG A 253 -14.30 -10.67 0.08
CA ARG A 253 -14.78 -11.23 1.35
C ARG A 253 -16.30 -11.33 1.39
N GLN A 254 -16.99 -10.23 1.10
CA GLN A 254 -18.46 -10.20 1.18
C GLN A 254 -19.12 -11.06 0.10
N VAL A 255 -18.49 -11.19 -1.07
CA VAL A 255 -18.93 -12.13 -2.11
C VAL A 255 -18.70 -13.58 -1.70
N SER A 256 -17.55 -13.87 -1.08
CA SER A 256 -17.19 -15.22 -0.62
C SER A 256 -18.10 -15.69 0.53
N THR A 257 -18.48 -14.80 1.45
CA THR A 257 -19.43 -15.10 2.53
C THR A 257 -20.90 -15.15 2.07
N GLY A 258 -21.19 -14.78 0.81
CA GLY A 258 -22.55 -14.68 0.29
C GLY A 258 -23.32 -13.44 0.75
N ALA A 259 -22.68 -12.52 1.49
CA ALA A 259 -23.30 -11.27 1.92
C ALA A 259 -23.59 -10.33 0.75
N TRP A 260 -22.71 -10.31 -0.26
CA TRP A 260 -22.87 -9.54 -1.51
C TRP A 260 -22.95 -10.48 -2.71
N THR A 261 -23.81 -10.15 -3.67
CA THR A 261 -23.90 -10.87 -4.94
C THR A 261 -22.94 -10.27 -5.95
N ASN A 262 -22.09 -11.11 -6.56
CA ASN A 262 -21.28 -10.66 -7.70
C ASN A 262 -22.13 -10.64 -8.97
N TYR A 263 -22.52 -9.45 -9.43
CA TYR A 263 -23.30 -9.29 -10.66
C TYR A 263 -22.42 -9.43 -11.89
N TYR A 264 -22.82 -10.31 -12.81
CA TYR A 264 -22.20 -10.50 -14.11
C TYR A 264 -22.97 -9.70 -15.17
N PHE A 265 -22.24 -8.93 -15.96
CA PHE A 265 -22.73 -8.23 -17.14
C PHE A 265 -22.68 -9.15 -18.36
N PHE A 266 -21.61 -9.93 -18.47
CA PHE A 266 -21.37 -10.94 -19.51
C PHE A 266 -20.82 -12.20 -18.84
N SER A 267 -21.17 -13.37 -19.37
CA SER A 267 -20.86 -14.70 -18.81
C SER A 267 -20.23 -15.63 -19.83
#